data_AF-A0A2N2DUG7-F1
#
_entry.id   AF-A0A2N2DUG7-F1
#
_cell.length_a   1.000
_cell.length_b   1.000
_cell.length_c   1.000
_cell.angle_alpha   90.00
_cell.angle_beta   90.00
_cell.angle_gamma   90.00
#
_symmetry.space_group_name_H-M   'P 1'
#
loop_
_entity.id
_entity.type
_entity.pdbx_description
1 polymer ?
#
loop_
_entity_poly.entity_id
_entity_poly.type
_entity_poly.pdbx_seq_one_letter_code
_entity_poly.pdbx_strand_id
1 'polypeptide(L)'
;MKQTNFVHTQGKDIIDPHGNKLLLRGVGLGGWLLPEGYMWRFPSQGDRPRKIEGVIESLVGKEAANDFWHSYHTNYITKADIDKIADDGFNSVRIALHWRFLLDEQHKINEKNWQILDDIIQHCESRQVYVILDLHSAPGGQTGANIDDSEND
;
A
#
# COMPACT_ATOMS: atom_id res chain seq x y z
N MET A 1 -6.56 21.35 -29.69
CA MET A 1 -5.83 21.27 -28.40
C MET A 1 -5.44 19.82 -28.20
N LYS A 2 -4.21 19.52 -27.76
CA LYS A 2 -3.83 18.14 -27.40
C LYS A 2 -4.69 17.72 -26.22
N GLN A 3 -5.54 16.72 -26.42
CA GLN A 3 -6.27 16.07 -25.33
C GLN A 3 -5.20 15.38 -24.46
N THR A 4 -5.02 15.84 -23.24
CA THR A 4 -4.10 15.19 -22.30
C THR A 4 -4.76 13.91 -21.82
N ASN A 5 -4.16 12.75 -22.09
CA ASN A 5 -4.64 11.43 -21.62
C ASN A 5 -4.56 11.24 -20.09
N PHE A 6 -4.30 12.29 -19.33
CA PHE A 6 -4.06 12.25 -17.90
C PHE A 6 -5.14 13.02 -17.15
N VAL A 7 -5.42 12.55 -15.94
CA VAL A 7 -6.15 13.32 -14.93
C VAL A 7 -5.36 14.60 -14.65
N HIS A 8 -6.04 15.74 -14.63
CA HIS A 8 -5.41 17.04 -14.42
C HIS A 8 -6.33 17.96 -13.61
N THR A 9 -5.79 19.07 -13.11
CA THR A 9 -6.56 20.06 -12.36
C THR A 9 -7.02 21.18 -13.28
N GLN A 10 -8.27 21.62 -13.14
CA GLN A 10 -8.79 22.86 -13.70
C GLN A 10 -9.38 23.71 -12.57
N GLY A 11 -8.62 24.72 -12.13
CA GLY A 11 -8.96 25.48 -10.94
C GLY A 11 -8.97 24.60 -9.69
N LYS A 12 -10.16 24.42 -9.09
CA LYS A 12 -10.36 23.58 -7.90
C LYS A 12 -10.84 22.16 -8.21
N ASP A 13 -11.13 21.88 -9.47
CA ASP A 13 -11.70 20.61 -9.90
C ASP A 13 -10.61 19.69 -10.47
N ILE A 14 -10.74 18.40 -10.17
CA ILE A 14 -9.98 17.35 -10.85
C ILE A 14 -10.79 16.92 -12.06
N ILE A 15 -10.16 16.87 -13.23
CA ILE A 15 -10.78 16.59 -14.52
C ILE A 15 -10.19 15.29 -15.09
N ASP A 16 -11.05 14.39 -15.54
CA ASP A 16 -10.66 13.16 -16.21
C ASP A 16 -10.15 13.42 -17.65
N PRO A 17 -9.55 12.43 -18.33
CA PRO A 17 -9.10 12.59 -19.72
C PRO A 17 -10.21 12.92 -20.75
N HIS A 18 -11.47 12.71 -20.37
CA HIS A 18 -12.65 12.99 -21.20
C HIS A 18 -13.23 14.38 -20.98
N GLY A 19 -12.68 15.16 -20.04
CA GLY A 19 -13.14 16.51 -19.71
C GLY A 19 -14.26 16.55 -18.67
N ASN A 20 -14.59 15.42 -18.04
CA ASN A 20 -15.57 15.39 -16.96
C ASN A 20 -14.92 15.68 -15.61
N LYS A 21 -15.68 16.29 -14.70
CA LYS A 21 -15.25 16.41 -13.32
C LYS A 21 -15.14 15.03 -12.67
N LEU A 22 -13.93 14.70 -12.23
CA LEU A 22 -13.63 13.48 -11.50
C LEU A 22 -13.75 13.74 -9.99
N LEU A 23 -14.63 12.99 -9.33
CA LEU A 23 -14.68 12.89 -7.89
C LEU A 23 -14.14 11.53 -7.46
N LEU A 24 -13.00 11.51 -6.79
CA LEU A 24 -12.45 10.29 -6.21
C LEU A 24 -13.28 9.89 -4.99
N ARG A 25 -13.83 8.69 -5.04
CA ARG A 25 -14.52 8.00 -3.96
C ARG A 25 -13.73 6.74 -3.71
N GLY A 26 -12.85 6.77 -2.72
CA GLY A 26 -11.88 5.70 -2.55
C GLY A 26 -11.77 5.18 -1.13
N VAL A 27 -11.07 4.06 -1.03
CA VAL A 27 -10.74 3.38 0.21
C VAL A 27 -9.22 3.27 0.36
N GLY A 28 -8.72 3.32 1.59
CA GLY A 28 -7.32 3.05 1.89
C GLY A 28 -7.09 1.56 2.10
N LEU A 29 -6.06 1.00 1.49
CA LEU A 29 -5.60 -0.38 1.73
C LEU A 29 -4.60 -0.41 2.89
N GLY A 30 -5.03 0.12 4.03
CA GLY A 30 -4.23 0.24 5.25
C GLY A 30 -3.84 -1.12 5.83
N GLY A 31 -2.71 -1.16 6.53
CA GLY A 31 -2.15 -2.38 7.10
C GLY A 31 -1.49 -3.34 6.11
N TRP A 32 -1.63 -3.17 4.79
CA TRP A 32 -1.16 -4.14 3.80
C TRP A 32 0.35 -4.07 3.52
N LEU A 33 0.79 -3.11 2.72
CA LEU A 33 2.22 -2.94 2.37
C LEU A 33 2.97 -2.07 3.41
N LEU A 34 2.25 -1.68 4.46
CA LEU A 34 2.73 -1.06 5.67
C LEU A 34 1.87 -1.61 6.83
N PRO A 35 2.34 -2.63 7.57
CA PRO A 35 1.62 -3.18 8.71
C PRO A 35 1.47 -2.18 9.85
N GLU A 36 0.24 -1.98 10.32
CA GLU A 36 -0.09 -1.03 11.38
C GLU A 36 -0.63 -1.78 12.61
N GLY A 37 0.06 -1.68 13.74
CA GLY A 37 -0.22 -2.51 14.91
C GLY A 37 -1.66 -2.37 15.45
N TYR A 38 -2.23 -1.17 15.40
CA TYR A 38 -3.59 -0.93 15.87
C TYR A 38 -4.65 -1.62 15.00
N MET A 39 -4.42 -1.77 13.68
CA MET A 39 -5.34 -2.48 12.78
C MET A 39 -5.38 -3.97 13.10
N TRP A 40 -4.25 -4.51 13.56
CA TRP A 40 -4.09 -5.89 13.99
C TRP A 40 -4.46 -6.11 15.46
N ARG A 41 -4.76 -5.03 16.18
CA ARG A 41 -4.98 -5.02 17.64
C ARG A 41 -3.80 -5.61 18.41
N PHE A 42 -2.59 -5.43 17.90
CA PHE A 42 -1.39 -5.80 18.63
C PHE A 42 -1.22 -4.95 19.90
N PRO A 43 -0.61 -5.52 20.95
CA PRO A 43 -0.18 -4.74 22.10
C PRO A 43 1.01 -3.85 21.71
N SER A 44 1.48 -3.00 22.62
CA SER A 44 2.54 -2.02 22.33
C SER A 44 3.85 -2.62 21.81
N GLN A 45 4.10 -3.91 22.04
CA GLN A 45 5.24 -4.65 21.52
C GLN A 45 5.18 -4.88 20.00
N GLY A 46 4.06 -4.61 19.34
CA GLY A 46 3.84 -4.75 17.90
C GLY A 46 3.08 -3.56 17.33
N ASP A 47 3.36 -2.34 17.78
CA ASP A 47 2.62 -1.14 17.38
C ASP A 47 3.02 -0.58 16.00
N ARG A 48 4.20 -0.94 15.49
CA ARG A 48 4.82 -0.46 14.23
C ARG A 48 5.52 -1.58 13.45
N PRO A 49 5.80 -1.41 12.14
CA PRO A 49 6.27 -2.49 11.26
C PRO A 49 7.44 -3.33 11.80
N ARG A 50 8.58 -2.70 12.16
CA ARG A 50 9.77 -3.42 12.68
C ARG A 50 9.50 -4.23 13.94
N LYS A 51 8.64 -3.71 14.82
CA LYS A 51 8.24 -4.40 16.06
C LYS A 51 7.34 -5.61 15.75
N ILE A 52 6.41 -5.46 14.81
CA ILE A 52 5.56 -6.57 14.34
C ILE A 52 6.43 -7.66 13.70
N GLU A 53 7.34 -7.28 12.82
CA GLU A 53 8.32 -8.19 12.19
C GLU A 53 9.12 -8.96 13.24
N GLY A 54 9.69 -8.25 14.24
CA GLY A 54 10.47 -8.85 15.32
C GLY A 54 9.65 -9.77 16.23
N VAL A 55 8.40 -9.40 16.56
CA VAL A 55 7.49 -10.27 17.33
C VAL A 55 7.22 -11.57 16.58
N ILE A 56 6.88 -11.49 15.29
CA ILE A 56 6.62 -12.69 14.47
C ILE A 56 7.87 -13.56 14.40
N GLU A 57 9.03 -13.00 14.05
CA GLU A 57 10.28 -13.76 13.98
C GLU A 57 10.65 -14.41 15.33
N SER A 58 10.44 -13.71 16.45
CA SER A 58 10.74 -14.27 17.77
C SER A 58 9.84 -15.47 18.14
N LEU A 59 8.63 -15.52 17.60
CA LEU A 59 7.64 -16.55 17.91
C LEU A 59 7.80 -17.79 17.02
N VAL A 60 8.05 -17.59 15.72
CA VAL A 60 8.03 -18.70 14.73
C VAL A 60 9.40 -19.00 14.13
N GLY A 61 10.41 -18.16 14.39
CA GLY A 61 11.71 -18.25 13.76
C GLY A 61 11.76 -17.64 12.36
N LYS A 62 12.97 -17.34 11.88
CA LYS A 62 13.21 -16.57 10.65
C LYS A 62 12.60 -17.18 9.38
N GLU A 63 12.72 -18.49 9.19
CA GLU A 63 12.21 -19.16 7.99
C GLU A 63 10.69 -19.07 7.92
N ALA A 64 9.99 -19.48 8.98
CA ALA A 64 8.53 -19.39 9.05
C ALA A 64 8.02 -17.94 9.02
N ALA A 65 8.79 -16.98 9.55
CA ALA A 65 8.43 -15.56 9.46
C ALA A 65 8.49 -15.04 8.02
N ASN A 66 9.48 -15.46 7.22
CA ASN A 66 9.54 -15.11 5.80
C ASN A 66 8.35 -15.68 5.02
N ASP A 67 7.98 -16.94 5.28
CA ASP A 67 6.81 -17.58 4.67
C ASP A 67 5.51 -16.89 5.09
N PHE A 68 5.41 -16.48 6.35
CA PHE A 68 4.28 -15.70 6.87
C PHE A 68 4.15 -14.38 6.10
N TRP A 69 5.22 -13.59 5.99
CA TRP A 69 5.17 -12.29 5.31
C TRP A 69 4.89 -12.41 3.83
N HIS A 70 5.45 -13.42 3.16
CA HIS A 70 5.13 -13.69 1.76
C HIS A 70 3.64 -14.02 1.59
N SER A 71 3.11 -14.89 2.45
CA SER A 71 1.68 -15.26 2.43
C SER A 71 0.79 -14.06 2.78
N TYR A 72 1.20 -13.24 3.74
CA TYR A 72 0.48 -12.04 4.13
C TYR A 72 0.34 -11.06 2.95
N HIS A 73 1.47 -10.68 2.33
CA HIS A 73 1.43 -9.70 1.24
C HIS A 73 0.68 -10.20 0.00
N THR A 74 0.69 -11.50 -0.27
CA THR A 74 0.01 -12.10 -1.44
C THR A 74 -1.48 -12.39 -1.21
N ASN A 75 -1.96 -12.44 0.04
CA ASN A 75 -3.35 -12.79 0.36
C ASN A 75 -4.14 -11.69 1.07
N TYR A 76 -3.49 -10.66 1.62
CA TYR A 76 -4.19 -9.64 2.40
C TYR A 76 -5.10 -8.75 1.54
N ILE A 77 -4.63 -8.34 0.36
CA ILE A 77 -5.45 -7.74 -0.71
C ILE A 77 -5.30 -8.60 -1.96
N THR A 78 -6.42 -8.95 -2.57
CA THR A 78 -6.49 -9.76 -3.77
C THR A 78 -7.37 -9.09 -4.83
N LYS A 79 -7.45 -9.70 -6.02
CA LYS A 79 -8.42 -9.31 -7.04
C LYS A 79 -9.86 -9.23 -6.50
N ALA A 80 -10.25 -10.16 -5.63
CA ALA A 80 -11.61 -10.20 -5.10
C ALA A 80 -11.97 -8.94 -4.30
N ASP A 81 -10.98 -8.37 -3.58
CA ASP A 81 -11.15 -7.12 -2.85
C ASP A 81 -11.33 -5.94 -3.81
N ILE A 82 -10.55 -5.88 -4.90
CA ILE A 82 -10.70 -4.84 -5.93
C ILE A 82 -12.04 -4.95 -6.66
N ASP A 83 -12.49 -6.17 -6.98
CA ASP A 83 -13.80 -6.41 -7.58
C ASP A 83 -14.90 -5.87 -6.67
N LYS A 84 -14.83 -6.19 -5.37
CA LYS A 84 -15.78 -5.73 -4.35
C LYS A 84 -15.77 -4.22 -4.17
N ILE A 85 -14.60 -3.59 -4.13
CA ILE A 85 -14.44 -2.13 -4.03
C ILE A 85 -15.16 -1.45 -5.21
N ALA A 86 -14.95 -1.97 -6.43
CA ALA A 86 -15.62 -1.44 -7.61
C ALA A 86 -17.14 -1.70 -7.60
N ASP A 87 -17.58 -2.90 -7.20
CA ASP A 87 -19.00 -3.26 -7.11
C ASP A 87 -19.75 -2.41 -6.06
N ASP A 88 -19.07 -2.01 -4.99
CA ASP A 88 -19.60 -1.09 -3.97
C ASP A 88 -19.66 0.37 -4.44
N GLY A 89 -19.17 0.67 -5.65
CA GLY A 89 -19.24 1.99 -6.27
C GLY A 89 -18.08 2.92 -5.92
N PHE A 90 -17.00 2.40 -5.32
CA PHE A 90 -15.75 3.14 -5.19
C PHE A 90 -14.99 3.12 -6.54
N ASN A 91 -14.27 4.20 -6.81
CA ASN A 91 -13.53 4.38 -8.06
C ASN A 91 -12.04 4.61 -7.85
N SER A 92 -11.55 4.51 -6.61
CA SER A 92 -10.13 4.67 -6.30
C SER A 92 -9.70 3.89 -5.08
N VAL A 93 -8.43 3.52 -5.05
CA VAL A 93 -7.75 2.97 -3.88
C VAL A 93 -6.49 3.77 -3.57
N ARG A 94 -6.16 3.89 -2.29
CA ARG A 94 -4.85 4.40 -1.84
C ARG A 94 -4.05 3.27 -1.22
N ILE A 95 -2.87 3.04 -1.77
CA ILE A 95 -1.94 2.00 -1.31
C ILE A 95 -0.83 2.67 -0.49
N ALA A 96 -0.81 2.40 0.82
CA ALA A 96 0.24 2.87 1.71
C ALA A 96 1.47 1.97 1.59
N LEU A 97 2.57 2.52 1.07
CA LEU A 97 3.81 1.81 0.76
C LEU A 97 4.85 2.08 1.84
N HIS A 98 5.45 1.01 2.36
CA HIS A 98 6.70 1.10 3.10
C HIS A 98 7.89 1.02 2.14
N TRP A 99 8.90 1.88 2.28
CA TRP A 99 10.07 1.83 1.39
C TRP A 99 10.79 0.46 1.39
N ARG A 100 10.96 -0.20 2.56
CA ARG A 100 11.54 -1.55 2.71
C ARG A 100 10.74 -2.66 2.01
N PHE A 101 9.49 -2.38 1.64
CA PHE A 101 8.74 -3.30 0.80
C PHE A 101 9.26 -3.28 -0.64
N LEU A 102 9.59 -2.10 -1.17
CA LEU A 102 10.04 -1.93 -2.56
C LEU A 102 11.54 -2.10 -2.74
N LEU A 103 12.32 -1.77 -1.71
CA LEU A 103 13.78 -1.76 -1.74
C LEU A 103 14.37 -2.56 -0.58
N ASP A 104 15.50 -3.23 -0.80
CA ASP A 104 16.32 -3.78 0.28
C ASP A 104 17.12 -2.69 1.01
N GLU A 105 17.80 -3.05 2.10
CA GLU A 105 18.63 -2.12 2.88
C GLU A 105 19.85 -1.58 2.12
N GLN A 106 20.17 -2.16 0.95
CA GLN A 106 21.19 -1.63 0.03
C GLN A 106 20.56 -0.80 -1.11
N HIS A 107 19.27 -0.46 -0.98
CA HIS A 107 18.47 0.30 -1.92
C HIS A 107 18.31 -0.37 -3.30
N LYS A 108 18.39 -1.69 -3.36
CA LYS A 108 18.09 -2.45 -4.58
C LYS A 108 16.62 -2.81 -4.63
N ILE A 109 16.08 -2.82 -5.84
CA ILE A 109 14.70 -3.19 -6.15
C ILE A 109 14.44 -4.64 -5.72
N ASN A 110 13.37 -4.86 -4.96
CA ASN A 110 12.87 -6.18 -4.65
C ASN A 110 11.82 -6.61 -5.70
N GLU A 111 12.28 -7.18 -6.81
CA GLU A 111 11.44 -7.56 -7.97
C GLU A 111 10.17 -8.34 -7.59
N LYS A 112 10.24 -9.23 -6.59
CA LYS A 112 9.09 -10.02 -6.14
C LYS A 112 8.00 -9.15 -5.53
N ASN A 113 8.38 -8.15 -4.75
CA ASN A 113 7.45 -7.23 -4.10
C ASN A 113 6.91 -6.20 -5.09
N TRP A 114 7.70 -5.82 -6.09
CA TRP A 114 7.23 -5.00 -7.22
C TRP A 114 6.15 -5.73 -8.02
N GLN A 115 6.31 -7.04 -8.27
CA GLN A 115 5.28 -7.83 -8.95
C GLN A 115 3.93 -7.80 -8.22
N ILE A 116 3.92 -7.86 -6.87
CA ILE A 116 2.69 -7.75 -6.07
C ILE A 116 1.98 -6.42 -6.34
N LEU A 117 2.74 -5.33 -6.48
CA LEU A 117 2.19 -4.01 -6.79
C LEU A 117 1.66 -3.94 -8.23
N ASP A 118 2.39 -4.50 -9.19
CA ASP A 118 1.96 -4.54 -10.59
C ASP A 118 0.67 -5.36 -10.77
N ASP A 119 0.57 -6.52 -10.10
CA ASP A 119 -0.60 -7.40 -10.16
C ASP A 119 -1.86 -6.67 -9.65
N ILE A 120 -1.76 -5.97 -8.50
CA ILE A 120 -2.92 -5.25 -7.96
C ILE A 120 -3.30 -4.04 -8.82
N ILE A 121 -2.32 -3.34 -9.41
CA ILE A 121 -2.58 -2.23 -10.33
C ILE A 121 -3.30 -2.74 -11.57
N GLN A 122 -2.90 -3.90 -12.11
CA GLN A 122 -3.57 -4.51 -13.25
C GLN A 122 -5.03 -4.88 -12.92
N HIS A 123 -5.29 -5.39 -11.71
CA HIS A 123 -6.66 -5.64 -11.26
C HIS A 123 -7.47 -4.35 -11.15
N CYS A 124 -6.89 -3.28 -10.60
CA CYS A 124 -7.53 -1.96 -10.53
C CYS A 124 -7.86 -1.42 -11.93
N GLU A 125 -6.93 -1.51 -12.88
CA GLU A 125 -7.13 -1.12 -14.26
C GLU A 125 -8.30 -1.88 -14.91
N SER A 126 -8.36 -3.20 -14.72
CA SER A 126 -9.44 -4.05 -15.27
C SER A 126 -10.84 -3.68 -14.75
N ARG A 127 -10.91 -2.96 -13.63
CA ARG A 127 -12.13 -2.51 -12.96
C ARG A 127 -12.33 -0.99 -13.03
N GLN A 128 -11.48 -0.28 -13.78
CA GLN A 128 -11.48 1.18 -13.90
C GLN A 128 -11.37 1.90 -12.53
N VAL A 129 -10.61 1.32 -11.61
CA VAL A 129 -10.31 1.87 -10.29
C VAL A 129 -8.97 2.61 -10.36
N TYR A 130 -8.96 3.90 -10.00
CA TYR A 130 -7.73 4.68 -9.93
C TYR A 130 -6.86 4.25 -8.74
N VAL A 131 -5.54 4.25 -8.92
CA VAL A 131 -4.59 3.92 -7.86
C VAL A 131 -3.82 5.17 -7.44
N ILE A 132 -3.80 5.44 -6.13
CA ILE A 132 -2.91 6.41 -5.50
C ILE A 132 -1.81 5.64 -4.80
N LEU A 133 -0.60 5.72 -5.35
CA LEU A 133 0.60 5.21 -4.71
C LEU A 133 1.10 6.24 -3.70
N ASP A 134 1.09 5.87 -2.42
CA ASP A 134 1.52 6.73 -1.33
C ASP A 134 2.73 6.11 -0.65
N LEU A 135 3.91 6.72 -0.83
CA LEU A 135 5.09 6.37 -0.04
C LEU A 135 4.88 6.83 1.40
N HIS A 136 4.25 5.95 2.18
CA HIS A 136 3.75 6.26 3.51
C HIS A 136 4.81 6.16 4.60
N SER A 137 5.90 5.45 4.33
CA SER A 137 7.04 5.34 5.21
C SER A 137 8.35 5.48 4.43
N ALA A 138 9.09 6.54 4.74
CA ALA A 138 10.36 6.88 4.12
C ALA A 138 11.55 6.34 4.95
N PRO A 139 12.72 6.10 4.33
CA PRO A 139 13.93 5.72 5.06
C PRO A 139 14.25 6.70 6.18
N GLY A 140 14.49 6.19 7.39
CA GLY A 140 14.89 6.98 8.56
C GLY A 140 13.76 7.66 9.34
N GLY A 141 12.49 7.48 8.92
CA GLY A 141 11.32 8.02 9.62
C GLY A 141 11.04 9.49 9.29
N GLN A 142 9.81 9.78 8.86
CA GLN A 142 9.42 11.14 8.46
C GLN A 142 8.55 11.88 9.49
N THR A 143 8.06 11.19 10.53
CA THR A 143 7.14 11.78 11.52
C THR A 143 7.50 11.52 12.99
N GLY A 144 8.30 10.50 13.29
CA GLY A 144 8.49 9.97 14.65
C GLY A 144 7.23 9.29 15.21
N ALA A 145 6.39 8.72 14.34
CA ALA A 145 5.11 8.10 14.70
C ALA A 145 5.07 6.62 14.27
N ASN A 146 4.09 5.87 14.79
CA ASN A 146 4.00 4.42 14.63
C ASN A 146 3.73 3.93 13.19
N ILE A 147 3.58 4.84 12.22
CA ILE A 147 3.32 4.54 10.81
C ILE A 147 4.47 4.95 9.87
N ASP A 148 5.65 5.24 10.44
CA ASP A 148 6.89 5.47 9.70
C ASP A 148 7.98 4.42 9.97
N ASP A 149 9.17 4.59 9.35
CA ASP A 149 10.33 3.70 9.54
C ASP A 149 11.45 4.38 10.31
N SER A 150 11.15 4.84 11.52
CA SER A 150 12.17 5.20 12.50
C SER A 150 12.93 3.94 12.94
N GLU A 151 14.24 3.88 12.71
CA GLU A 151 15.04 2.67 12.98
C GLU A 151 15.26 2.39 14.47
N ASN A 152 15.31 3.44 15.30
CA ASN A 152 15.74 3.38 16.70
C ASN A 152 14.56 3.42 17.70
N ASP A 153 13.41 2.95 17.26
CA ASP A 153 12.09 3.27 17.81
C ASP A 153 11.44 2.12 18.59
#